data_AF-B9VRP4-F1
#
_entry.id   AF-B9VRP4-F1
#
_cell.length_a   1.000
_cell.length_b   1.000
_cell.length_c   1.000
_cell.angle_alpha   90.00
_cell.angle_beta   90.00
_cell.angle_gamma   90.00
#
_symmetry.space_group_name_H-M   'P 1'
#
loop_
_entity.id
_entity.type
_entity.pdbx_description
1 polymer ?
#
loop_
_entity_poly.entity_id
_entity_poly.type
_entity_poly.pdbx_seq_one_letter_code
_entity_poly.pdbx_strand_id
1 'polypeptide(L)'
;RGSRIEDRWIGFEASALIQKVFRSRHLSAGRVQTPVLGWIIEREEEVRRKKWIVDVRVDGFRVEKEFLDRETAERFYHRLEKVKVETLESSEKEVNPLPPFTTDMMLREASDKLKFPVPKTMQLAQELFEWGFITCHSTEVP
;
A
#
# COMPACT_ATOMS: atom_id res chain seq x y z
N ARG A 1 -23.30 -9.77 -13.52
CA ARG A 1 -24.48 -8.88 -13.28
C ARG A 1 -25.03 -8.95 -11.84
N GLY A 2 -24.67 -9.94 -11.01
CA GLY A 2 -25.16 -10.06 -9.61
C GLY A 2 -24.51 -9.11 -8.59
N SER A 3 -23.25 -8.73 -8.78
CA SER A 3 -22.49 -7.94 -7.78
C SER A 3 -23.13 -6.60 -7.42
N ARG A 4 -23.68 -5.86 -8.40
CA ARG A 4 -24.32 -4.56 -8.15
C ARG A 4 -25.56 -4.63 -7.27
N ILE A 5 -26.31 -5.73 -7.35
CA ILE A 5 -27.53 -5.92 -6.56
C ILE A 5 -27.14 -6.28 -5.13
N GLU A 6 -26.20 -7.21 -4.99
CA GLU A 6 -25.64 -7.63 -3.70
C GLU A 6 -24.99 -6.44 -2.96
N ASP A 7 -24.16 -5.65 -3.64
CA ASP A 7 -23.51 -4.48 -3.06
C ASP A 7 -24.53 -3.44 -2.56
N ARG A 8 -25.64 -3.26 -3.29
CA ARG A 8 -26.73 -2.37 -2.89
C ARG A 8 -27.48 -2.91 -1.68
N TRP A 9 -27.86 -4.18 -1.70
CA TRP A 9 -28.59 -4.81 -0.60
C TRP A 9 -27.78 -4.77 0.71
N ILE A 10 -26.53 -5.23 0.65
CA ILE A 10 -25.62 -5.20 1.81
C ILE A 10 -25.38 -3.76 2.25
N GLY A 11 -25.14 -2.86 1.30
CA GLY A 11 -24.88 -1.44 1.61
C GLY A 11 -26.04 -0.76 2.32
N PHE A 12 -27.28 -0.96 1.85
CA PHE A 12 -28.47 -0.35 2.46
C PHE A 12 -28.77 -0.94 3.84
N GLU A 13 -28.77 -2.26 3.99
CA GLU A 13 -29.07 -2.90 5.27
C GLU A 13 -28.00 -2.61 6.32
N ALA A 14 -26.72 -2.77 5.97
CA ALA A 14 -25.63 -2.46 6.88
C ALA A 14 -25.66 -0.98 7.29
N SER A 15 -25.81 -0.07 6.33
CA SER A 15 -25.90 1.37 6.62
C SER A 15 -27.08 1.71 7.52
N ALA A 16 -28.27 1.12 7.31
CA ALA A 16 -29.42 1.35 8.17
C ALA A 16 -29.15 0.91 9.62
N LEU A 17 -28.49 -0.24 9.82
CA LEU A 17 -28.12 -0.74 11.14
C LEU A 17 -27.15 0.19 11.87
N ILE A 18 -26.02 0.57 11.27
CA ILE A 18 -25.04 1.47 11.91
C ILE A 18 -25.63 2.87 12.16
N GLN A 19 -26.42 3.41 11.23
CA GLN A 19 -27.07 4.71 11.44
C GLN A 19 -28.04 4.68 12.64
N LYS A 20 -28.76 3.56 12.83
CA LYS A 20 -29.64 3.35 13.99
C LYS A 20 -28.86 3.22 15.29
N VAL A 21 -27.77 2.45 15.30
CA VAL A 21 -26.93 2.20 16.49
C VAL A 21 -26.24 3.48 16.95
N PHE A 22 -25.62 4.21 16.03
CA PHE A 22 -24.82 5.40 16.33
C PHE A 22 -25.60 6.72 16.22
N ARG A 23 -26.90 6.67 15.87
CA ARG A 23 -27.80 7.83 15.71
C ARG A 23 -27.25 8.92 14.78
N SER A 24 -26.50 8.53 13.74
CA SER A 24 -25.91 9.45 12.76
C SER A 24 -26.25 9.00 11.35
N ARG A 25 -26.84 9.90 10.56
CA ARG A 25 -27.17 9.66 9.15
C ARG A 25 -25.98 9.77 8.20
N HIS A 26 -24.83 10.23 8.70
CA HIS A 26 -23.60 10.42 7.91
C HIS A 26 -22.75 9.14 7.82
N LEU A 27 -23.16 8.05 8.46
CA LEU A 27 -22.44 6.78 8.44
C LEU A 27 -22.94 5.87 7.31
N SER A 28 -22.01 5.20 6.66
CA SER A 28 -22.28 4.20 5.63
C SER A 28 -21.37 2.98 5.80
N ALA A 29 -21.84 1.84 5.33
CA ALA A 29 -21.07 0.60 5.24
C ALA A 29 -21.31 -0.04 3.88
N GLY A 30 -20.33 -0.79 3.39
CA GLY A 30 -20.41 -1.46 2.11
C GLY A 30 -19.44 -2.62 2.03
N ARG A 31 -19.81 -3.65 1.25
CA ARG A 31 -19.05 -4.91 1.14
C ARG A 31 -17.57 -4.71 0.77
N VAL A 32 -17.26 -3.71 -0.06
CA VAL A 32 -15.88 -3.39 -0.47
C VAL A 32 -15.29 -2.22 0.32
N GLN A 33 -16.06 -1.16 0.57
CA GLN A 33 -15.56 0.04 1.25
C GLN A 33 -15.20 -0.24 2.72
N THR A 34 -15.96 -1.09 3.42
CA THR A 34 -15.73 -1.37 4.84
C THR A 34 -14.44 -2.16 5.08
N PRO A 35 -14.13 -3.27 4.35
CA PRO A 35 -12.82 -3.93 4.47
C PRO A 35 -11.65 -3.03 4.10
N VAL A 36 -11.78 -2.24 3.03
CA VAL A 36 -10.72 -1.31 2.59
C VAL A 36 -10.42 -0.27 3.67
N LEU A 37 -11.46 0.30 4.30
CA LEU A 37 -11.27 1.19 5.45
C LEU A 37 -10.60 0.46 6.62
N GLY A 38 -10.96 -0.82 6.85
CA GLY A 38 -10.30 -1.69 7.82
C GLY A 38 -8.79 -1.80 7.59
N TRP A 39 -8.36 -2.09 6.36
CA TRP A 39 -6.94 -2.17 6.00
C TRP A 39 -6.19 -0.84 6.22
N ILE A 40 -6.84 0.29 5.94
CA ILE A 40 -6.26 1.61 6.20
C ILE A 40 -6.08 1.82 7.71
N ILE A 41 -7.08 1.46 8.52
CA ILE A 41 -7.02 1.58 9.98
C ILE A 41 -5.91 0.67 10.54
N GLU A 42 -5.86 -0.59 10.12
CA GLU A 42 -4.81 -1.54 10.52
C GLU A 42 -3.43 -0.99 10.19
N ARG A 43 -3.25 -0.47 8.97
CA ARG A 43 -1.99 0.15 8.56
C ARG A 43 -1.63 1.37 9.38
N GLU A 44 -2.59 2.23 9.69
CA GLU A 44 -2.38 3.40 10.55
C GLU A 44 -2.01 2.98 11.98
N GLU A 45 -2.65 1.96 12.53
CA GLU A 45 -2.29 1.40 13.84
C GLU A 45 -0.86 0.83 13.85
N GLU A 46 -0.45 0.12 12.80
CA GLU A 46 0.92 -0.35 12.65
C GLU A 46 1.94 0.79 12.62
N VAL A 47 1.65 1.86 11.86
CA VAL A 47 2.52 3.04 11.76
C VAL A 47 2.58 3.79 13.10
N ARG A 48 1.47 3.83 13.83
CA ARG A 48 1.36 4.48 15.13
C ARG A 48 2.12 3.73 16.24
N ARG A 49 2.32 2.41 16.11
CA ARG A 49 3.11 1.64 17.07
C ARG A 49 4.53 2.18 17.11
N LYS A 50 4.97 2.61 18.31
CA LYS A 50 6.34 3.07 18.50
C LYS A 50 7.30 1.93 18.23
N LYS A 51 8.24 2.18 17.32
CA LYS A 51 9.38 1.31 17.05
C LYS A 51 10.64 1.97 17.58
N TRP A 52 11.54 1.15 18.10
CA TRP A 52 12.88 1.57 18.49
C TRP A 52 13.84 1.12 17.40
N ILE A 53 14.63 2.05 16.87
CA ILE A 53 15.58 1.76 15.80
C ILE A 53 16.98 1.97 16.37
N VAL A 54 17.80 0.94 16.30
CA VAL A 54 19.25 1.07 16.53
C VAL A 54 19.89 1.33 15.18
N ASP A 55 20.39 2.55 15.02
CA ASP A 55 21.10 3.03 13.83
C ASP A 55 22.60 2.98 14.11
N VAL A 56 23.34 2.23 13.29
CA VAL A 56 24.80 2.13 13.38
C VAL A 56 25.41 2.53 12.04
N ARG A 57 26.37 3.45 12.09
CA ARG A 57 27.17 3.85 10.93
C ARG A 57 28.58 3.32 11.06
N VAL A 58 29.02 2.54 10.07
CA VAL A 58 30.33 1.88 10.05
C VAL A 58 30.86 1.91 8.62
N ASP A 59 32.09 2.39 8.43
CA ASP A 59 32.76 2.42 7.12
C ASP A 59 31.92 3.07 5.99
N GLY A 60 31.08 4.06 6.34
CA GLY A 60 30.17 4.74 5.41
C GLY A 60 28.85 4.02 5.14
N PHE A 61 28.66 2.79 5.65
CA PHE A 61 27.41 2.05 5.58
C PHE A 61 26.48 2.39 6.75
N ARG A 62 25.18 2.47 6.47
CA ARG A 62 24.13 2.64 7.48
C ARG A 62 23.41 1.31 7.65
N VAL A 63 23.46 0.77 8.87
CA VAL A 63 22.75 -0.46 9.24
C VAL A 63 21.71 -0.09 10.28
N GLU A 64 20.44 -0.38 9.98
CA GLU A 64 19.32 -0.15 10.88
C GLU A 64 18.76 -1.50 11.34
N LYS A 65 18.46 -1.61 12.63
CA LYS A 65 17.72 -2.74 13.18
C LYS A 65 16.55 -2.25 14.02
N GLU A 66 15.35 -2.70 13.64
CA GLU A 66 14.10 -2.36 14.33
C GLU A 66 13.84 -3.29 15.52
N PHE A 67 13.31 -2.72 16.60
CA PHE A 67 12.88 -3.38 17.82
C PHE A 67 11.51 -2.85 18.26
N LEU A 68 10.69 -3.74 18.83
CA LEU A 68 9.39 -3.34 19.41
C LEU A 68 9.56 -2.78 20.83
N ASP A 69 10.48 -3.34 21.62
CA ASP A 69 10.71 -2.96 23.01
C ASP A 69 11.99 -2.15 23.20
N ARG A 70 11.88 -1.09 24.00
CA ARG A 70 13.00 -0.21 24.33
C ARG A 70 14.14 -0.96 25.02
N GLU A 71 13.81 -1.76 26.03
CA GLU A 71 14.81 -2.49 26.82
C GLU A 71 15.61 -3.49 25.98
N THR A 72 14.96 -4.11 24.98
CA THR A 72 15.63 -5.04 24.08
C THR A 72 16.54 -4.29 23.10
N ALA A 73 16.12 -3.12 22.62
CA ALA A 73 16.95 -2.24 21.80
C ALA A 73 18.19 -1.75 22.56
N GLU A 74 18.01 -1.27 23.81
CA GLU A 74 19.11 -0.79 24.66
C GLU A 74 20.08 -1.93 25.01
N ARG A 75 19.57 -3.11 25.39
CA ARG A 75 20.43 -4.30 25.62
C ARG A 75 21.21 -4.72 24.38
N PHE A 76 20.60 -4.63 23.20
CA PHE A 76 21.29 -4.91 21.95
C PHE A 76 22.38 -3.87 21.67
N TYR A 77 22.08 -2.59 21.85
CA TYR A 77 23.03 -1.49 21.69
C TYR A 77 24.22 -1.60 22.65
N HIS A 78 24.00 -1.89 23.93
CA HIS A 78 25.09 -2.04 24.90
C HIS A 78 25.97 -3.27 24.65
N ARG A 79 25.48 -4.28 23.93
CA ARG A 79 26.25 -5.46 23.53
C ARG A 79 27.06 -5.25 22.24
N LEU A 80 26.77 -4.18 21.50
CA LEU A 80 27.51 -3.83 20.29
C LEU A 80 28.88 -3.25 20.66
N GLU A 81 29.91 -4.11 20.73
CA GLU A 81 31.29 -3.66 20.96
C GLU A 81 32.06 -3.39 19.66
N LYS A 82 31.91 -4.26 18.66
CA LYS A 82 32.58 -4.15 17.36
C LYS A 82 31.63 -4.56 16.25
N VAL A 83 31.58 -3.75 15.21
CA VAL A 83 30.86 -4.05 13.97
C VAL A 83 31.89 -4.10 12.86
N LYS A 84 31.87 -5.18 12.08
CA LYS A 84 32.75 -5.40 10.95
C LYS A 84 31.89 -5.57 9.70
N VAL A 85 32.18 -4.79 8.67
CA VAL A 85 31.55 -4.96 7.35
C VAL A 85 32.43 -5.91 6.55
N GLU A 86 31.85 -7.01 6.06
CA GLU A 86 32.52 -7.96 5.18
C GLU A 86 31.69 -8.13 3.90
N THR A 87 32.36 -8.08 2.75
CA THR A 87 31.73 -8.39 1.47
C THR A 87 31.63 -9.90 1.33
N LEU A 88 30.40 -10.43 1.33
CA LEU A 88 30.16 -11.86 1.20
C LEU A 88 30.27 -12.32 -0.25
N GLU A 89 29.56 -11.65 -1.17
CA GLU A 89 29.50 -12.03 -2.59
C GLU A 89 29.29 -10.80 -3.50
N SER A 90 29.78 -10.89 -4.73
CA SER A 90 29.53 -9.92 -5.81
C SER A 90 28.95 -10.68 -7.00
N SER A 91 27.73 -10.33 -7.40
CA SER A 91 27.03 -10.96 -8.52
C SER A 91 26.68 -9.93 -9.59
N GLU A 92 26.93 -10.26 -10.85
CA GLU A 92 26.36 -9.52 -11.98
C GLU A 92 24.95 -10.04 -12.25
N LYS A 93 23.98 -9.11 -12.36
CA LYS A 93 22.58 -9.44 -12.61
C LYS A 93 22.14 -8.76 -13.89
N GLU A 94 21.72 -9.54 -14.86
CA GLU A 94 21.10 -9.02 -16.07
C GLU A 94 19.72 -8.43 -15.72
N VAL A 95 19.51 -7.16 -16.05
CA VAL A 95 18.26 -6.45 -15.75
C VAL A 95 17.42 -6.44 -17.03
N ASN A 96 16.41 -7.30 -17.06
CA ASN A 96 15.43 -7.34 -18.14
C ASN A 96 14.52 -6.09 -18.10
N PRO A 97 13.99 -5.66 -19.27
CA PRO A 97 12.98 -4.60 -19.29
C PRO A 97 11.75 -5.01 -18.49
N LEU A 98 11.05 -4.00 -17.96
CA LEU A 98 9.80 -4.22 -17.25
C LEU A 98 8.73 -4.76 -18.22
N PRO A 99 7.82 -5.63 -17.74
CA PRO A 99 6.69 -6.05 -18.53
C PRO A 99 5.77 -4.85 -18.87
N PRO A 100 4.87 -4.99 -19.86
CA PRO A 100 3.85 -3.99 -20.12
C PRO A 100 2.94 -3.78 -18.89
N PHE A 101 2.29 -2.63 -18.83
CA PHE A 101 1.46 -2.29 -17.67
C PHE A 101 0.14 -3.05 -17.64
N THR A 102 -0.15 -3.65 -16.49
CA THR A 102 -1.51 -4.00 -16.07
C THR A 102 -2.26 -2.77 -15.54
N THR A 103 -3.58 -2.87 -15.35
CA THR A 103 -4.39 -1.76 -14.83
C THR A 103 -3.90 -1.28 -13.46
N ASP A 104 -3.60 -2.20 -12.54
CA ASP A 104 -3.15 -1.87 -11.19
C ASP A 104 -1.77 -1.18 -11.20
N MET A 105 -0.84 -1.64 -12.05
CA MET A 105 0.46 -1.00 -12.21
C MET A 105 0.31 0.40 -12.80
N MET A 106 -0.50 0.58 -13.84
CA MET A 106 -0.78 1.89 -14.42
C MET A 106 -1.34 2.86 -13.38
N LEU A 107 -2.33 2.42 -12.59
CA LEU A 107 -2.95 3.24 -11.55
C LEU A 107 -1.97 3.62 -10.45
N ARG A 108 -1.15 2.66 -9.99
CA ARG A 108 -0.12 2.87 -8.99
C ARG A 108 0.94 3.86 -9.48
N GLU A 109 1.50 3.64 -10.66
CA GLU A 109 2.54 4.50 -11.25
C GLU A 109 2.04 5.92 -11.52
N ALA A 110 0.79 6.07 -11.98
CA ALA A 110 0.18 7.39 -12.16
C ALA A 110 -0.01 8.13 -10.81
N SER A 111 -0.40 7.42 -9.75
CA SER A 111 -0.48 7.98 -8.40
C SER A 111 0.91 8.37 -7.87
N ASP A 112 1.91 7.52 -8.07
CA ASP A 112 3.25 7.71 -7.52
C ASP A 112 4.03 8.81 -8.26
N LYS A 113 4.00 8.82 -9.59
CA LYS A 113 4.78 9.75 -10.43
C LYS A 113 4.03 11.02 -10.79
N LEU A 114 2.76 10.91 -11.19
CA LEU A 114 1.96 12.03 -11.68
C LEU A 114 1.05 12.65 -10.62
N LYS A 115 0.94 12.00 -9.45
CA LYS A 115 0.04 12.40 -8.35
C LYS A 115 -1.43 12.49 -8.79
N PHE A 116 -1.82 11.72 -9.81
CA PHE A 116 -3.19 11.70 -10.29
C PHE A 116 -4.06 10.82 -9.39
N PRO A 117 -5.25 11.29 -8.99
CA PRO A 117 -6.21 10.42 -8.31
C PRO A 117 -6.73 9.37 -9.30
N VAL A 118 -7.05 8.18 -8.78
CA VAL A 118 -7.50 7.02 -9.58
C VAL A 118 -8.58 7.37 -10.63
N PRO A 119 -9.66 8.14 -10.30
CA PRO A 119 -10.69 8.47 -11.29
C PRO A 119 -10.16 9.26 -12.48
N LYS A 120 -9.21 10.18 -12.25
CA LYS A 120 -8.60 10.98 -13.31
C LYS A 120 -7.75 10.10 -14.23
N THR A 121 -6.96 9.19 -13.66
CA THR A 121 -6.13 8.26 -14.45
C THR A 121 -7.01 7.38 -15.33
N MET A 122 -8.08 6.80 -14.78
CA MET A 122 -9.00 5.95 -15.55
C MET A 122 -9.70 6.73 -16.66
N GLN A 123 -10.14 7.97 -16.39
CA GLN A 123 -10.76 8.81 -17.41
C GLN A 123 -9.79 9.11 -18.56
N LEU A 124 -8.57 9.55 -18.26
CA LEU A 124 -7.57 9.85 -19.29
C LEU A 124 -7.17 8.60 -20.08
N ALA A 125 -7.04 7.44 -19.42
CA ALA A 125 -6.77 6.19 -20.10
C ALA A 125 -7.92 5.78 -21.04
N GLN A 126 -9.17 6.01 -20.64
CA GLN A 126 -10.33 5.80 -21.50
C GLN A 126 -10.30 6.73 -22.72
N GLU A 127 -10.02 8.02 -22.54
CA GLU A 127 -9.92 9.01 -23.64
C GLU A 127 -8.80 8.61 -24.63
N LEU A 128 -7.63 8.22 -24.13
CA LEU A 128 -6.51 7.77 -24.98
C LEU A 128 -6.84 6.48 -25.75
N PHE A 129 -7.59 5.56 -25.14
CA PHE A 129 -8.05 4.35 -25.81
C PHE A 129 -9.05 4.68 -26.94
N GLU A 130 -10.02 5.56 -26.66
CA GLU A 130 -11.02 6.01 -27.64
C GLU A 130 -10.40 6.75 -28.82
N TRP A 131 -9.30 7.48 -28.60
CA TRP A 131 -8.53 8.13 -29.65
C TRP A 131 -7.56 7.20 -30.38
N GLY A 132 -7.42 5.95 -29.95
CA GLY A 132 -6.54 4.95 -30.57
C GLY A 132 -5.06 5.14 -30.25
N PHE A 133 -4.71 5.88 -29.19
CA PHE A 133 -3.33 6.06 -28.75
C PHE A 133 -2.80 4.89 -27.91
N ILE A 134 -3.70 4.13 -27.26
CA ILE A 134 -3.35 2.96 -26.43
C ILE A 134 -4.31 1.79 -26.69
N THR A 135 -3.93 0.59 -26.23
CA THR A 135 -4.82 -0.57 -26.15
C THR A 135 -5.76 -0.47 -24.94
N CYS A 136 -6.73 -1.40 -24.83
CA CYS A 136 -7.67 -1.41 -23.71
C CYS A 136 -6.91 -1.50 -22.38
N HIS A 137 -7.06 -0.46 -21.55
CA HIS A 137 -6.33 -0.31 -20.30
C HIS A 137 -6.91 -1.15 -19.14
N SER A 138 -8.08 -1.77 -19.32
CA SER A 138 -8.72 -2.68 -18.35
C SER A 138 -8.24 -4.12 -18.59
N THR A 139 -7.02 -4.43 -18.14
CA THR A 139 -6.35 -5.73 -18.31
C THR A 139 -5.63 -6.16 -17.03
N GLU A 140 -5.72 -7.44 -16.71
CA GLU A 140 -5.02 -8.09 -15.60
C GLU A 140 -3.75 -8.84 -16.06
N VAL A 141 -3.53 -8.92 -17.38
CA VAL A 141 -2.39 -9.61 -17.96
C VAL A 141 -1.36 -8.58 -18.47
N PRO A 142 -0.08 -8.73 -18.11
CA PRO A 142 1.01 -7.93 -18.66
C PRO A 142 1.24 -8.19 -20.15
#